data_AF-A0A7Y3DSW5-F1
#
_entry.id   AF-A0A7Y3DSW5-F1
#
_cell.length_a   1.000
_cell.length_b   1.000
_cell.length_c   1.000
_cell.angle_alpha   90.00
_cell.angle_beta   90.00
_cell.angle_gamma   90.00
#
_symmetry.space_group_name_H-M   'P 1'
#
loop_
_entity.id
_entity.type
_entity.pdbx_description
1 polymer ?
#
loop_
_entity_poly.entity_id
_entity_poly.type
_entity_poly.pdbx_seq_one_letter_code
_entity_poly.pdbx_strand_id
1 'polypeptide(L)'
;MFSPNGKNNAAAVQRDMSYCMALNDVVWENTFSNMTHPTLSPDGTQTAAAVQVAEFSEGEIHKFQQGAYTAALDGKTWDTQFVNVWKMAISPDGRKMAAEVRLNLYDYTIAVDGKPWDQTFGCVWEPIFHPLNSAVVAPARINGNWQLVRDGQIIWDRKFVQLWHPMYSLNGDKLAAIVAPKYGKWTIAVDGIPWSVTFGELLTDAVFSPSGDRIAAVAKKDTQWMVVADGLVWENTFDMVWQPVFSPSSSEVAVKIEKNGKYSIAVNDQLWDQECDAIWDPVFNLEGDKILLRTLEEGIYHRRILSVNEILN
;
A
#
# COMPACT_ATOMS: atom_id res chain seq x y z
N MET A 1 -1.59 1.35 -14.22
CA MET A 1 -0.59 0.89 -13.22
C MET A 1 0.70 0.59 -13.96
N PHE A 2 1.86 0.86 -13.35
CA PHE A 2 3.17 0.51 -13.90
C PHE A 2 3.85 -0.48 -12.97
N SER A 3 4.64 -1.40 -13.53
CA SER A 3 5.52 -2.26 -12.74
C SER A 3 6.59 -1.40 -12.03
N PRO A 4 7.16 -1.87 -10.89
CA PRO A 4 8.19 -1.11 -10.18
C PRO A 4 9.42 -0.77 -11.04
N ASN A 5 9.77 -1.63 -12.00
CA ASN A 5 10.86 -1.42 -12.95
C ASN A 5 10.47 -0.61 -14.21
N GLY A 6 9.21 -0.19 -14.32
CA GLY A 6 8.67 0.57 -15.46
C GLY A 6 8.57 -0.20 -16.78
N LYS A 7 8.86 -1.51 -16.82
CA LYS A 7 8.85 -2.32 -18.04
C LYS A 7 7.45 -2.72 -18.49
N ASN A 8 6.51 -2.87 -17.56
CA ASN A 8 5.16 -3.29 -17.85
C ASN A 8 4.15 -2.22 -17.43
N ASN A 9 3.07 -2.12 -18.19
CA ASN A 9 1.92 -1.32 -17.83
C ASN A 9 0.66 -2.18 -17.85
N ALA A 10 -0.25 -1.90 -16.91
CA ALA A 10 -1.55 -2.54 -16.83
C ALA A 10 -2.66 -1.51 -16.72
N ALA A 11 -3.80 -1.78 -17.35
CA ALA A 11 -4.96 -0.90 -17.36
C ALA A 11 -6.25 -1.71 -17.21
N ALA A 12 -7.22 -1.14 -16.51
CA ALA A 12 -8.60 -1.61 -16.59
C ALA A 12 -9.18 -1.16 -17.93
N VAL A 13 -9.84 -2.08 -18.64
CA VAL A 13 -10.45 -1.87 -19.95
C VAL A 13 -11.96 -2.02 -19.81
N GLN A 14 -12.69 -1.11 -20.44
CA GLN A 14 -14.13 -1.21 -20.62
C GLN A 14 -14.42 -1.16 -22.12
N ARG A 15 -15.24 -2.11 -22.59
CA ARG A 15 -15.74 -2.17 -23.96
C ARG A 15 -17.13 -2.78 -23.96
N ASP A 16 -18.10 -2.09 -24.56
CA ASP A 16 -19.47 -2.60 -24.72
C ASP A 16 -20.09 -3.11 -23.40
N MET A 17 -19.89 -2.34 -22.32
CA MET A 17 -20.33 -2.68 -20.95
C MET A 17 -19.72 -3.97 -20.38
N SER A 18 -18.66 -4.48 -21.00
CA SER A 18 -17.84 -5.58 -20.51
C SER A 18 -16.49 -5.04 -20.05
N TYR A 19 -15.96 -5.63 -18.98
CA TYR A 19 -14.77 -5.17 -18.29
C TYR A 19 -13.72 -6.28 -18.22
N CYS A 20 -12.45 -5.91 -18.37
CA CYS A 20 -11.31 -6.78 -18.16
C CYS A 20 -10.05 -5.95 -17.85
N MET A 21 -8.91 -6.62 -17.64
CA MET A 21 -7.62 -5.94 -17.60
C MET A 21 -6.85 -6.15 -18.91
N ALA A 22 -5.97 -5.20 -19.21
CA ALA A 22 -4.89 -5.33 -20.18
C ALA A 22 -3.54 -5.25 -19.49
N LEU A 23 -2.58 -6.03 -19.98
CA LEU A 23 -1.16 -5.97 -19.61
C LEU A 23 -0.34 -5.85 -20.90
N ASN A 24 0.41 -4.76 -21.07
CA ASN A 24 1.19 -4.47 -22.28
C ASN A 24 0.40 -4.68 -23.58
N ASP A 25 -0.76 -4.03 -23.68
CA ASP A 25 -1.69 -4.11 -24.82
C ASP A 25 -2.35 -5.48 -25.06
N VAL A 26 -2.11 -6.47 -24.19
CA VAL A 26 -2.77 -7.78 -24.22
C VAL A 26 -3.92 -7.79 -23.22
N VAL A 27 -5.15 -7.86 -23.72
CA VAL A 27 -6.37 -8.00 -22.89
C VAL A 27 -6.57 -9.43 -22.42
N TRP A 28 -7.24 -9.62 -21.29
CA TRP A 28 -7.74 -10.94 -20.89
C TRP A 28 -8.63 -11.56 -21.97
N GLU A 29 -8.60 -12.88 -22.08
CA GLU A 29 -9.49 -13.65 -22.97
C GLU A 29 -10.97 -13.54 -22.52
N ASN A 30 -11.19 -13.54 -21.20
CA ASN A 30 -12.51 -13.39 -20.61
C ASN A 30 -12.81 -11.94 -20.25
N THR A 31 -14.07 -11.55 -20.39
CA THR A 31 -14.60 -10.26 -19.93
C THR A 31 -15.79 -10.49 -19.00
N PHE A 32 -16.10 -9.50 -18.17
CA PHE A 32 -17.09 -9.60 -17.11
C PHE A 32 -18.04 -8.40 -17.15
N SER A 33 -19.28 -8.56 -16.71
CA SER A 33 -20.27 -7.48 -16.64
C SER A 33 -19.94 -6.43 -15.58
N ASN A 34 -19.10 -6.78 -14.60
CA ASN A 34 -18.57 -5.87 -13.59
C ASN A 34 -17.14 -6.32 -13.20
N MET A 35 -16.25 -5.34 -13.00
CA MET A 35 -14.90 -5.55 -12.50
C MET A 35 -14.49 -4.41 -11.58
N THR A 36 -13.93 -4.74 -10.42
CA THR A 36 -13.43 -3.78 -9.42
C THR A 36 -12.09 -4.23 -8.85
N HIS A 37 -11.42 -3.35 -8.10
CA HIS A 37 -10.12 -3.64 -7.45
C HIS A 37 -9.02 -4.17 -8.39
N PRO A 38 -8.72 -3.47 -9.50
CA PRO A 38 -7.63 -3.87 -10.39
C PRO A 38 -6.32 -3.92 -9.61
N THR A 39 -5.62 -5.03 -9.73
CA THR A 39 -4.40 -5.35 -8.98
C THR A 39 -3.32 -5.80 -9.96
N LEU A 40 -2.08 -5.38 -9.70
CA LEU A 40 -0.90 -5.78 -10.47
C LEU A 40 0.04 -6.56 -9.55
N SER A 41 0.65 -7.64 -10.03
CA SER A 41 1.62 -8.42 -9.25
C SER A 41 2.86 -7.58 -8.89
N PRO A 42 3.61 -7.95 -7.83
CA PRO A 42 4.79 -7.19 -7.41
C PRO A 42 5.87 -7.02 -8.49
N ASP A 43 6.04 -8.02 -9.36
CA ASP A 43 6.97 -7.97 -10.51
C ASP A 43 6.34 -7.31 -11.76
N GLY A 44 5.04 -7.03 -11.70
CA GLY A 44 4.26 -6.39 -12.75
C GLY A 44 3.97 -7.27 -13.96
N THR A 45 3.99 -8.60 -13.82
CA THR A 45 3.77 -9.54 -14.93
C THR A 45 2.37 -10.17 -14.95
N GLN A 46 1.58 -9.98 -13.90
CA GLN A 46 0.22 -10.53 -13.80
C GLN A 46 -0.76 -9.48 -13.29
N THR A 47 -2.02 -9.67 -13.66
CA THR A 47 -3.12 -8.77 -13.30
C THR A 47 -4.24 -9.54 -12.64
N ALA A 48 -4.89 -8.93 -11.66
CA ALA A 48 -6.05 -9.51 -11.01
C ALA A 48 -7.15 -8.47 -10.77
N ALA A 49 -8.38 -8.94 -10.59
CA ALA A 49 -9.51 -8.10 -10.22
C ALA A 49 -10.64 -8.91 -9.57
N ALA A 50 -11.50 -8.22 -8.83
CA ALA A 50 -12.78 -8.76 -8.39
C ALA A 50 -13.77 -8.65 -9.54
N VAL A 51 -14.44 -9.74 -9.90
CA VAL A 51 -15.31 -9.84 -11.07
C VAL A 51 -16.67 -10.40 -10.70
N GLN A 52 -17.70 -9.99 -11.42
CA GLN A 52 -19.04 -10.56 -11.30
C GLN A 52 -19.22 -11.72 -12.28
N VAL A 53 -19.64 -12.88 -11.77
CA VAL A 53 -19.81 -14.13 -12.52
C VAL A 53 -21.24 -14.65 -12.51
N ALA A 54 -22.12 -14.04 -11.72
CA ALA A 54 -23.56 -14.31 -11.76
C ALA A 54 -24.33 -13.01 -12.02
N GLU A 55 -25.31 -13.07 -12.92
CA GLU A 55 -26.17 -11.94 -13.24
C GLU A 55 -27.30 -11.80 -12.23
N PHE A 56 -27.66 -10.58 -11.86
CA PHE A 56 -28.85 -10.28 -11.09
C PHE A 56 -29.30 -8.84 -11.38
N SER A 57 -30.60 -8.60 -11.31
CA SER A 57 -31.22 -7.29 -11.53
C SER A 57 -31.24 -6.47 -10.24
N GLU A 58 -31.46 -5.16 -10.39
CA GLU A 58 -31.69 -4.26 -9.26
C GLU A 58 -32.86 -4.77 -8.40
N GLY A 59 -32.63 -4.91 -7.09
CA GLY A 59 -33.63 -5.40 -6.14
C GLY A 59 -33.67 -6.92 -5.92
N GLU A 60 -32.91 -7.73 -6.68
CA GLU A 60 -32.79 -9.19 -6.43
C GLU A 60 -31.87 -9.50 -5.23
N ILE A 61 -32.20 -8.96 -4.05
CA ILE A 61 -31.37 -9.02 -2.84
C ILE A 61 -31.06 -10.44 -2.38
N HIS A 62 -31.95 -11.40 -2.62
CA HIS A 62 -31.75 -12.80 -2.26
C HIS A 62 -30.76 -13.50 -3.20
N LYS A 63 -30.75 -13.11 -4.48
CA LYS A 63 -29.81 -13.63 -5.48
C LYS A 63 -28.40 -13.07 -5.23
N PHE A 64 -28.31 -11.78 -4.91
CA PHE A 64 -27.06 -11.17 -4.45
C PHE A 64 -26.48 -11.89 -3.23
N GLN A 65 -27.31 -12.25 -2.25
CA GLN A 65 -26.88 -12.98 -1.05
C GLN A 65 -26.40 -14.42 -1.31
N GLN A 66 -26.72 -15.02 -2.46
CA GLN A 66 -26.20 -16.34 -2.84
C GLN A 66 -24.74 -16.27 -3.29
N GLY A 67 -24.20 -15.07 -3.52
CA GLY A 67 -22.89 -14.85 -4.09
C GLY A 67 -22.96 -14.64 -5.60
N ALA A 68 -22.22 -13.66 -6.08
CA ALA A 68 -22.15 -13.33 -7.50
C ALA A 68 -20.76 -12.88 -7.93
N TYR A 69 -19.81 -12.79 -6.99
CA TYR A 69 -18.49 -12.23 -7.22
C TYR A 69 -17.42 -13.27 -6.93
N THR A 70 -16.32 -13.17 -7.65
CA THR A 70 -15.10 -13.95 -7.41
C THR A 70 -13.87 -13.14 -7.79
N ALA A 71 -12.67 -13.64 -7.52
CA ALA A 71 -11.44 -13.04 -8.00
C ALA A 71 -11.01 -13.72 -9.31
N ALA A 72 -10.44 -12.93 -10.21
CA ALA A 72 -9.82 -13.41 -11.44
C ALA A 72 -8.33 -13.05 -11.47
N LEU A 73 -7.48 -14.01 -11.83
CA LEU A 73 -6.05 -13.82 -12.10
C LEU A 73 -5.81 -14.06 -13.59
N ASP A 74 -5.30 -13.06 -14.28
CA ASP A 74 -5.11 -13.06 -15.74
C ASP A 74 -6.37 -13.52 -16.50
N GLY A 75 -7.54 -13.07 -16.04
CA GLY A 75 -8.85 -13.38 -16.61
C GLY A 75 -9.42 -14.75 -16.23
N LYS A 76 -8.71 -15.56 -15.44
CA LYS A 76 -9.18 -16.86 -14.95
C LYS A 76 -9.74 -16.73 -13.55
N THR A 77 -11.01 -17.06 -13.39
CA THR A 77 -11.73 -16.97 -12.11
C THR A 77 -11.39 -18.10 -11.17
N TRP A 78 -11.49 -17.85 -9.86
CA TRP A 78 -11.66 -18.95 -8.91
C TRP A 78 -13.01 -19.64 -9.15
N ASP A 79 -13.09 -20.93 -8.81
CA ASP A 79 -14.35 -21.69 -8.86
C ASP A 79 -15.33 -21.26 -7.76
N THR A 80 -14.80 -20.73 -6.66
CA THR A 80 -15.61 -20.32 -5.50
C THR A 80 -16.18 -18.92 -5.72
N GLN A 81 -17.46 -18.76 -5.42
CA GLN A 81 -18.18 -17.49 -5.45
C GLN A 81 -18.41 -16.96 -4.03
N PHE A 82 -18.44 -15.65 -3.92
CA PHE A 82 -18.62 -14.89 -2.68
C PHE A 82 -19.71 -13.84 -2.87
N VAL A 83 -20.28 -13.38 -1.75
CA VAL A 83 -21.21 -12.22 -1.76
C VAL A 83 -20.47 -10.97 -2.23
N ASN A 84 -19.22 -10.79 -1.81
CA ASN A 84 -18.33 -9.75 -2.33
C ASN A 84 -16.87 -10.22 -2.27
N VAL A 85 -16.06 -9.65 -3.16
CA VAL A 85 -14.60 -9.71 -3.16
C VAL A 85 -14.11 -8.28 -3.28
N TRP A 86 -13.14 -7.87 -2.47
CA TRP A 86 -12.55 -6.52 -2.53
C TRP A 86 -11.06 -6.59 -2.84
N LYS A 87 -10.22 -5.84 -2.11
CA LYS A 87 -8.79 -5.77 -2.38
C LYS A 87 -8.15 -7.15 -2.27
N MET A 88 -7.12 -7.36 -3.08
CA MET A 88 -6.37 -8.60 -3.20
C MET A 88 -4.89 -8.34 -3.34
N ALA A 89 -4.10 -9.38 -3.10
CA ALA A 89 -2.67 -9.40 -3.33
C ALA A 89 -2.30 -10.65 -4.12
N ILE A 90 -1.25 -10.54 -4.93
CA ILE A 90 -0.59 -11.67 -5.58
C ILE A 90 0.73 -11.90 -4.84
N SER A 91 1.08 -13.15 -4.58
CA SER A 91 2.33 -13.50 -3.89
C SER A 91 3.55 -13.03 -4.71
N PRO A 92 4.70 -12.78 -4.07
CA PRO A 92 5.91 -12.32 -4.77
C PRO A 92 6.38 -13.23 -5.91
N ASP A 93 6.10 -14.53 -5.83
CA ASP A 93 6.41 -15.52 -6.85
C ASP A 93 5.32 -15.68 -7.93
N GLY A 94 4.22 -14.93 -7.84
CA GLY A 94 3.09 -14.96 -8.77
C GLY A 94 2.17 -16.18 -8.63
N ARG A 95 2.43 -17.08 -7.67
CA ARG A 95 1.77 -18.40 -7.63
C ARG A 95 0.48 -18.45 -6.83
N LYS A 96 0.27 -17.51 -5.92
CA LYS A 96 -0.91 -17.45 -5.05
C LYS A 96 -1.56 -16.08 -5.11
N MET A 97 -2.86 -16.07 -4.87
CA MET A 97 -3.63 -14.86 -4.71
C MET A 97 -4.46 -14.93 -3.43
N ALA A 98 -4.48 -13.83 -2.68
CA ALA A 98 -5.30 -13.69 -1.49
C ALA A 98 -6.24 -12.50 -1.67
N ALA A 99 -7.50 -12.63 -1.25
CA ALA A 99 -8.48 -11.57 -1.35
C ALA A 99 -9.33 -11.43 -0.08
N GLU A 100 -9.71 -10.20 0.23
CA GLU A 100 -10.81 -9.91 1.15
C GLU A 100 -12.12 -10.43 0.55
N VAL A 101 -12.86 -11.26 1.30
CA VAL A 101 -14.14 -11.81 0.88
C VAL A 101 -15.21 -11.65 1.95
N ARG A 102 -16.45 -11.47 1.49
CA ARG A 102 -17.65 -11.56 2.32
C ARG A 102 -18.39 -12.85 1.98
N LEU A 103 -18.59 -13.68 3.00
CA LEU A 103 -19.25 -14.98 2.89
C LEU A 103 -20.78 -14.85 2.96
N ASN A 104 -21.27 -13.94 3.80
CA ASN A 104 -22.69 -13.65 3.97
C ASN A 104 -22.87 -12.22 4.51
N LEU A 105 -24.08 -11.84 4.95
CA LEU A 105 -24.34 -10.47 5.43
C LEU A 105 -23.48 -10.02 6.62
N TYR A 106 -22.83 -10.91 7.36
CA TYR A 106 -22.13 -10.60 8.61
C TYR A 106 -20.70 -11.12 8.66
N ASP A 107 -20.39 -12.18 7.92
CA ASP A 107 -19.09 -12.86 7.99
C ASP A 107 -18.15 -12.46 6.85
N TYR A 108 -16.96 -12.02 7.25
CA TYR A 108 -15.84 -11.65 6.38
C TYR A 108 -14.63 -12.54 6.68
N THR A 109 -13.81 -12.80 5.68
CA THR A 109 -12.53 -13.50 5.87
C THR A 109 -11.59 -13.22 4.70
N ILE A 110 -10.38 -13.80 4.75
CA ILE A 110 -9.46 -13.83 3.61
C ILE A 110 -9.62 -15.18 2.91
N ALA A 111 -9.74 -15.16 1.59
CA ALA A 111 -9.63 -16.36 0.76
C ALA A 111 -8.27 -16.40 0.06
N VAL A 112 -7.59 -17.55 0.10
CA VAL A 112 -6.35 -17.81 -0.63
C VAL A 112 -6.65 -18.83 -1.72
N ASP A 113 -6.43 -18.46 -2.98
CA ASP A 113 -6.74 -19.26 -4.17
C ASP A 113 -8.18 -19.80 -4.14
N GLY A 114 -9.13 -18.94 -3.78
CA GLY A 114 -10.56 -19.25 -3.68
C GLY A 114 -10.97 -20.01 -2.42
N LYS A 115 -10.03 -20.38 -1.55
CA LYS A 115 -10.32 -21.09 -0.29
C LYS A 115 -10.32 -20.11 0.88
N PRO A 116 -11.48 -19.86 1.52
CA PRO A 116 -11.57 -19.06 2.73
C PRO A 116 -10.71 -19.66 3.85
N TRP A 117 -10.15 -18.82 4.72
CA TRP A 117 -9.69 -19.27 6.04
C TRP A 117 -10.87 -19.83 6.84
N ASP A 118 -10.57 -20.74 7.78
CA ASP A 118 -11.58 -21.35 8.65
C ASP A 118 -12.23 -20.34 9.62
N GLN A 119 -11.53 -19.26 9.95
CA GLN A 119 -11.99 -18.20 10.83
C GLN A 119 -12.77 -17.13 10.05
N THR A 120 -13.84 -16.64 10.67
CA THR A 120 -14.58 -15.47 10.21
C THR A 120 -14.43 -14.29 11.17
N PHE A 121 -14.58 -13.10 10.63
CA PHE A 121 -14.40 -11.83 11.33
C PHE A 121 -15.53 -10.87 10.98
N GLY A 122 -15.74 -9.85 11.82
CA GLY A 122 -16.77 -8.84 11.55
C GLY A 122 -16.44 -7.92 10.37
N CYS A 123 -15.17 -7.85 9.99
CA CYS A 123 -14.62 -7.18 8.82
C CYS A 123 -13.14 -7.57 8.70
N VAL A 124 -12.58 -7.56 7.50
CA VAL A 124 -11.13 -7.66 7.26
C VAL A 124 -10.73 -6.59 6.26
N TRP A 125 -9.44 -6.25 6.19
CA TRP A 125 -8.91 -5.33 5.18
C TRP A 125 -7.77 -5.98 4.41
N GLU A 126 -7.59 -5.55 3.17
CA GLU A 126 -6.37 -5.61 2.35
C GLU A 126 -5.32 -6.64 2.81
N PRO A 127 -5.36 -7.89 2.28
CA PRO A 127 -4.33 -8.87 2.60
C PRO A 127 -3.00 -8.48 1.96
N ILE A 128 -1.90 -8.87 2.61
CA ILE A 128 -0.56 -8.88 1.99
C ILE A 128 0.10 -10.25 2.21
N PHE A 129 0.96 -10.64 1.28
CA PHE A 129 1.81 -11.81 1.43
C PHE A 129 3.09 -11.47 2.18
N HIS A 130 3.55 -12.40 3.00
CA HIS A 130 4.94 -12.41 3.45
C HIS A 130 5.87 -12.53 2.23
N PRO A 131 6.99 -11.79 2.19
CA PRO A 131 7.85 -11.74 1.01
C PRO A 131 8.53 -13.06 0.61
N LEU A 132 8.51 -14.09 1.47
CA LEU A 132 9.37 -15.27 1.35
C LEU A 132 8.68 -16.63 1.52
N ASN A 133 7.53 -16.72 2.21
CA ASN A 133 6.96 -18.01 2.61
C ASN A 133 5.44 -18.17 2.36
N SER A 134 4.87 -17.30 1.52
CA SER A 134 3.44 -17.32 1.14
C SER A 134 2.42 -17.19 2.28
N ALA A 135 2.84 -16.95 3.53
CA ALA A 135 1.92 -16.63 4.61
C ALA A 135 1.18 -15.32 4.29
N VAL A 136 -0.08 -15.23 4.67
CA VAL A 136 -0.91 -14.05 4.38
C VAL A 136 -1.28 -13.37 5.68
N VAL A 137 -1.10 -12.05 5.74
CA VAL A 137 -1.55 -11.23 6.86
C VAL A 137 -2.63 -10.24 6.42
N ALA A 138 -3.56 -9.97 7.31
CA ALA A 138 -4.63 -9.00 7.09
C ALA A 138 -5.05 -8.38 8.44
N PRO A 139 -5.43 -7.09 8.47
CA PRO A 139 -6.18 -6.54 9.58
C PRO A 139 -7.57 -7.21 9.65
N ALA A 140 -7.98 -7.62 10.85
CA ALA A 140 -9.30 -8.20 11.10
C ALA A 140 -9.98 -7.52 12.28
N ARG A 141 -11.30 -7.29 12.16
CA ARG A 141 -12.13 -6.71 13.21
C ARG A 141 -12.72 -7.79 14.10
N ILE A 142 -12.25 -7.85 15.34
CA ILE A 142 -12.56 -8.86 16.35
C ILE A 142 -13.09 -8.15 17.60
N ASN A 143 -14.31 -8.49 18.03
CA ASN A 143 -14.95 -7.90 19.21
C ASN A 143 -14.87 -6.36 19.24
N GLY A 144 -15.18 -5.74 18.10
CA GLY A 144 -15.21 -4.28 17.92
C GLY A 144 -13.86 -3.59 17.72
N ASN A 145 -12.74 -4.29 17.88
CA ASN A 145 -11.39 -3.74 17.72
C ASN A 145 -10.66 -4.37 16.52
N TRP A 146 -9.61 -3.73 16.03
CA TRP A 146 -8.75 -4.27 14.97
C TRP A 146 -7.53 -4.99 15.54
N GLN A 147 -7.23 -6.14 14.97
CA GLN A 147 -6.03 -6.93 15.27
C GLN A 147 -5.40 -7.41 13.96
N LEU A 148 -4.10 -7.70 13.98
CA LEU A 148 -3.43 -8.28 12.85
C LEU A 148 -3.51 -9.81 12.95
N VAL A 149 -3.96 -10.45 11.88
CA VAL A 149 -4.03 -11.91 11.76
C VAL A 149 -3.10 -12.39 10.66
N ARG A 150 -2.54 -13.60 10.84
CA ARG A 150 -1.79 -14.36 9.84
C ARG A 150 -2.44 -15.71 9.67
N ASP A 151 -2.82 -16.05 8.45
CA ASP A 151 -3.44 -17.34 8.12
C ASP A 151 -4.59 -17.69 9.09
N GLY A 152 -5.45 -16.70 9.37
CA GLY A 152 -6.59 -16.81 10.28
C GLY A 152 -6.30 -16.67 11.77
N GLN A 153 -5.03 -16.63 12.19
CA GLN A 153 -4.64 -16.55 13.60
C GLN A 153 -4.15 -15.16 14.00
N ILE A 154 -4.54 -14.68 15.19
CA ILE A 154 -4.03 -13.42 15.74
C ILE A 154 -2.51 -13.56 16.00
N ILE A 155 -1.73 -12.58 15.53
CA ILE A 155 -0.26 -12.58 15.70
C ILE A 155 0.27 -11.47 16.61
N TRP A 156 -0.53 -10.44 16.88
CA TRP A 156 -0.17 -9.36 17.80
C TRP A 156 -1.10 -9.41 19.02
N ASP A 157 -0.50 -9.45 20.21
CA ASP A 157 -1.24 -9.44 21.48
C ASP A 157 -2.04 -8.15 21.68
N ARG A 158 -1.64 -7.07 20.99
CA ARG A 158 -2.28 -5.76 21.08
C ARG A 158 -3.40 -5.61 20.08
N LYS A 159 -4.50 -5.03 20.55
CA LYS A 159 -5.64 -4.57 19.73
C LYS A 159 -5.63 -3.06 19.58
N PHE A 160 -6.20 -2.59 18.49
CA PHE A 160 -6.21 -1.18 18.11
C PHE A 160 -7.61 -0.72 17.75
N VAL A 161 -7.85 0.59 17.86
CA VAL A 161 -9.12 1.22 17.41
C VAL A 161 -9.18 1.23 15.88
N GLN A 162 -8.03 1.34 15.21
CA GLN A 162 -7.84 1.17 13.78
C GLN A 162 -6.49 0.49 13.50
N LEU A 163 -6.44 -0.34 12.46
CA LEU A 163 -5.22 -0.98 11.94
C LEU A 163 -5.37 -1.11 10.44
N TRP A 164 -4.43 -0.58 9.68
CA TRP A 164 -4.45 -0.60 8.21
C TRP A 164 -3.03 -0.44 7.65
N HIS A 165 -2.86 -0.69 6.35
CA HIS A 165 -1.57 -0.68 5.67
C HIS A 165 -0.47 -1.51 6.39
N PRO A 166 -0.70 -2.83 6.62
CA PRO A 166 0.41 -3.69 7.04
C PRO A 166 1.49 -3.73 5.96
N MET A 167 2.73 -3.95 6.37
CA MET A 167 3.89 -4.04 5.47
C MET A 167 5.00 -4.87 6.11
N TYR A 168 5.64 -5.72 5.32
CA TYR A 168 6.83 -6.46 5.74
C TYR A 168 8.10 -5.69 5.36
N SER A 169 9.16 -5.87 6.16
CA SER A 169 10.52 -5.61 5.71
C SER A 169 10.88 -6.53 4.54
N LEU A 170 11.88 -6.18 3.73
CA LEU A 170 12.22 -6.95 2.52
C LEU A 170 12.59 -8.42 2.81
N ASN A 171 13.28 -8.67 3.92
CA ASN A 171 13.59 -10.01 4.43
C ASN A 171 12.40 -10.70 5.13
N GLY A 172 11.30 -9.99 5.41
CA GLY A 172 10.13 -10.51 6.11
C GLY A 172 10.27 -10.68 7.62
N ASP A 173 11.41 -10.29 8.19
CA ASP A 173 11.70 -10.48 9.62
C ASP A 173 10.93 -9.49 10.52
N LYS A 174 10.50 -8.35 9.98
CA LYS A 174 9.69 -7.34 10.69
C LYS A 174 8.39 -7.08 9.97
N LEU A 175 7.33 -6.87 10.74
CA LEU A 175 6.01 -6.50 10.26
C LEU A 175 5.59 -5.19 10.92
N ALA A 176 5.27 -4.20 10.11
CA ALA A 176 4.77 -2.91 10.59
C ALA A 176 3.35 -2.64 10.07
N ALA A 177 2.64 -1.75 10.73
CA ALA A 177 1.35 -1.25 10.26
C ALA A 177 1.07 0.16 10.79
N ILE A 178 0.24 0.91 10.08
CA ILE A 178 -0.35 2.15 10.59
C ILE A 178 -1.47 1.76 11.55
N VAL A 179 -1.42 2.27 12.77
CA VAL A 179 -2.37 1.91 13.84
C VAL A 179 -2.91 3.14 14.55
N ALA A 180 -4.08 2.98 15.17
CA ALA A 180 -4.58 3.91 16.18
C ALA A 180 -4.78 3.18 17.52
N PRO A 181 -3.83 3.28 18.48
CA PRO A 181 -3.99 2.68 19.81
C PRO A 181 -5.14 3.31 20.61
N LYS A 182 -5.51 4.55 20.28
CA LYS A 182 -6.67 5.28 20.81
C LYS A 182 -7.34 6.03 19.66
N TYR A 183 -8.62 6.36 19.84
CA TYR A 183 -9.38 7.12 18.84
C TYR A 183 -8.67 8.42 18.45
N GLY A 184 -8.46 8.65 17.16
CA GLY A 184 -7.79 9.84 16.63
C GLY A 184 -6.32 9.99 17.05
N LYS A 185 -5.63 8.89 17.37
CA LYS A 185 -4.20 8.88 17.72
C LYS A 185 -3.46 7.89 16.85
N TRP A 186 -3.02 8.35 15.68
CA TRP A 186 -2.32 7.55 14.68
C TRP A 186 -0.84 7.42 14.99
N THR A 187 -0.26 6.25 14.74
CA THR A 187 1.17 5.96 14.86
C THR A 187 1.54 4.73 14.03
N ILE A 188 2.82 4.37 13.98
CA ILE A 188 3.28 3.08 13.46
C ILE A 188 3.42 2.09 14.62
N ALA A 189 3.00 0.85 14.40
CA ALA A 189 3.42 -0.28 15.22
C ALA A 189 4.38 -1.16 14.44
N VAL A 190 5.45 -1.59 15.10
CA VAL A 190 6.40 -2.60 14.59
C VAL A 190 6.28 -3.82 15.49
N ASP A 191 5.95 -4.96 14.89
CA ASP A 191 5.71 -6.23 15.58
C ASP A 191 4.73 -6.09 16.76
N GLY A 192 3.69 -5.29 16.56
CA GLY A 192 2.61 -5.03 17.54
C GLY A 192 2.94 -3.97 18.58
N ILE A 193 4.15 -3.41 18.56
CA ILE A 193 4.60 -2.37 19.49
C ILE A 193 4.47 -1.00 18.82
N PRO A 194 3.49 -0.16 19.22
CA PRO A 194 3.34 1.19 18.69
C PRO A 194 4.49 2.09 19.15
N TRP A 195 4.92 3.01 18.29
CA TRP A 195 5.77 4.11 18.71
C TRP A 195 5.09 4.96 19.80
N SER A 196 5.91 5.65 20.60
CA SER A 196 5.44 6.53 21.66
C SER A 196 4.77 7.80 21.12
N VAL A 197 5.23 8.30 19.96
CA VAL A 197 4.65 9.45 19.28
C VAL A 197 3.31 9.10 18.64
N THR A 198 2.36 10.06 18.68
CA THR A 198 1.05 9.91 18.01
C THR A 198 0.62 11.21 17.35
N PHE A 199 -0.18 11.09 16.29
CA PHE A 199 -0.67 12.19 15.48
C PHE A 199 -2.21 12.23 15.45
N GLY A 200 -2.76 13.45 15.47
CA GLY A 200 -4.19 13.68 15.65
C GLY A 200 -5.03 13.54 14.39
N GLU A 201 -4.44 13.81 13.22
CA GLU A 201 -5.17 13.89 11.95
C GLU A 201 -4.91 12.65 11.08
N LEU A 202 -3.66 12.47 10.64
CA LEU A 202 -3.30 11.44 9.69
C LEU A 202 -1.86 10.95 9.92
N LEU A 203 -1.64 9.68 9.61
CA LEU A 203 -0.33 9.13 9.31
C LEU A 203 -0.48 8.24 8.07
N THR A 204 0.43 8.38 7.11
CA THR A 204 0.37 7.78 5.77
C THR A 204 1.78 7.53 5.24
N ASP A 205 1.87 6.84 4.09
CA ASP A 205 3.09 6.71 3.29
C ASP A 205 4.27 6.13 4.08
N ALA A 206 3.98 5.18 4.97
CA ALA A 206 4.98 4.45 5.72
C ALA A 206 5.83 3.57 4.79
N VAL A 207 7.14 3.55 5.02
CA VAL A 207 8.11 2.80 4.21
C VAL A 207 9.22 2.24 5.09
N PHE A 208 9.61 0.99 4.82
CA PHE A 208 10.78 0.36 5.43
C PHE A 208 12.04 0.80 4.69
N SER A 209 13.15 0.93 5.41
CA SER A 209 14.46 1.01 4.78
C SER A 209 14.80 -0.30 4.06
N PRO A 210 15.73 -0.29 3.09
CA PRO A 210 16.21 -1.50 2.42
C PRO A 210 16.73 -2.58 3.38
N SER A 211 17.36 -2.20 4.49
CA SER A 211 17.80 -3.13 5.54
C SER A 211 16.64 -3.75 6.35
N GLY A 212 15.45 -3.15 6.31
CA GLY A 212 14.31 -3.53 7.14
C GLY A 212 14.39 -3.02 8.59
N ASP A 213 15.43 -2.28 8.95
CA ASP A 213 15.64 -1.85 10.34
C ASP A 213 14.99 -0.54 10.71
N ARG A 214 14.77 0.32 9.71
CA ARG A 214 14.24 1.66 9.90
C ARG A 214 12.92 1.82 9.19
N ILE A 215 12.10 2.73 9.69
CA ILE A 215 10.82 3.09 9.07
C ILE A 215 10.68 4.60 9.08
N ALA A 216 10.25 5.16 7.96
CA ALA A 216 9.82 6.54 7.86
C ALA A 216 8.35 6.59 7.43
N ALA A 217 7.65 7.63 7.83
CA ALA A 217 6.27 7.89 7.44
C ALA A 217 6.00 9.39 7.36
N VAL A 218 4.89 9.73 6.71
CA VAL A 218 4.37 11.10 6.65
C VAL A 218 3.24 11.24 7.65
N ALA A 219 3.30 12.27 8.48
CA ALA A 219 2.27 12.58 9.45
C ALA A 219 1.69 13.98 9.22
N LYS A 220 0.44 14.15 9.65
CA LYS A 220 -0.24 15.44 9.66
C LYS A 220 -0.71 15.78 11.06
N LYS A 221 -0.40 16.99 11.50
CA LYS A 221 -0.80 17.53 12.80
C LYS A 221 -0.94 19.04 12.72
N ASP A 222 -2.05 19.56 13.25
CA ASP A 222 -2.35 20.98 13.32
C ASP A 222 -2.24 21.65 11.94
N THR A 223 -2.82 21.00 10.92
CA THR A 223 -2.78 21.37 9.49
C THR A 223 -1.42 21.30 8.78
N GLN A 224 -0.32 21.05 9.49
CA GLN A 224 1.01 20.94 8.93
C GLN A 224 1.43 19.49 8.70
N TRP A 225 2.23 19.26 7.67
CA TRP A 225 2.82 17.97 7.35
C TRP A 225 4.25 17.88 7.88
N MET A 226 4.62 16.69 8.32
CA MET A 226 5.93 16.40 8.91
C MET A 226 6.35 14.97 8.60
N VAL A 227 7.65 14.73 8.71
CA VAL A 227 8.24 13.39 8.58
C VAL A 227 8.47 12.83 9.97
N VAL A 228 8.20 11.54 10.14
CA VAL A 228 8.59 10.79 11.32
C VAL A 228 9.43 9.60 10.87
N ALA A 229 10.64 9.48 11.43
CA ALA A 229 11.55 8.38 11.18
C ALA A 229 11.90 7.69 12.50
N ASP A 230 11.69 6.39 12.58
CA ASP A 230 12.03 5.56 13.75
C ASP A 230 11.39 6.07 15.06
N GLY A 231 10.18 6.63 14.96
CA GLY A 231 9.45 7.23 16.08
C GLY A 231 9.93 8.63 16.48
N LEU A 232 10.88 9.22 15.76
CA LEU A 232 11.38 10.59 15.95
C LEU A 232 10.79 11.51 14.89
N VAL A 233 10.18 12.61 15.34
CA VAL A 233 9.59 13.63 14.45
C VAL A 233 10.69 14.60 14.04
N TRP A 234 10.76 14.89 12.75
CA TRP A 234 11.61 15.97 12.22
C TRP A 234 11.17 17.33 12.78
N GLU A 235 12.11 18.25 12.97
CA GLU A 235 11.84 19.60 13.47
C GLU A 235 11.12 20.45 12.41
N ASN A 236 11.44 20.26 11.14
CA ASN A 236 10.78 21.01 10.07
C ASN A 236 9.38 20.50 9.76
N THR A 237 8.50 21.46 9.46
CA THR A 237 7.14 21.24 9.01
C THR A 237 6.90 21.90 7.65
N PHE A 238 5.96 21.36 6.89
CA PHE A 238 5.72 21.71 5.50
C PHE A 238 4.23 21.82 5.18
N ASP A 239 3.91 22.47 4.06
CA ASP A 239 2.54 22.55 3.54
C ASP A 239 2.10 21.22 2.93
N MET A 240 3.06 20.44 2.41
CA MET A 240 2.87 19.07 1.96
C MET A 240 4.18 18.28 2.05
N VAL A 241 4.09 16.97 2.31
CA VAL A 241 5.20 16.02 2.28
C VAL A 241 4.76 14.79 1.50
N TRP A 242 5.62 14.27 0.63
CA TRP A 242 5.40 13.03 -0.11
C TRP A 242 6.14 11.85 0.54
N GLN A 243 5.83 10.63 0.08
CA GLN A 243 6.41 9.40 0.63
C GLN A 243 7.95 9.48 0.79
N PRO A 244 8.50 9.10 1.95
CA PRO A 244 9.95 9.09 2.16
C PRO A 244 10.65 8.08 1.26
N VAL A 245 11.89 8.37 0.93
CA VAL A 245 12.78 7.49 0.16
C VAL A 245 14.03 7.26 0.98
N PHE A 246 14.31 6.00 1.30
CA PHE A 246 15.56 5.62 1.94
C PHE A 246 16.68 5.48 0.89
N SER A 247 17.91 5.84 1.27
CA SER A 247 19.09 5.43 0.52
C SER A 247 19.24 3.89 0.53
N PRO A 248 19.92 3.28 -0.46
CA PRO A 248 20.20 1.84 -0.45
C PRO A 248 20.94 1.36 0.81
N SER A 249 21.82 2.21 1.36
CA SER A 249 22.53 1.99 2.63
C SER A 249 21.63 2.06 3.87
N SER A 250 20.37 2.48 3.72
CA SER A 250 19.42 2.73 4.83
C SER A 250 19.83 3.85 5.80
N SER A 251 20.89 4.61 5.50
CA SER A 251 21.38 5.68 6.38
C SER A 251 20.62 6.99 6.20
N GLU A 252 20.23 7.30 4.97
CA GLU A 252 19.60 8.58 4.62
C GLU A 252 18.11 8.40 4.34
N VAL A 253 17.32 9.40 4.72
CA VAL A 253 15.92 9.54 4.36
C VAL A 253 15.73 10.86 3.63
N ALA A 254 15.34 10.79 2.35
CA ALA A 254 14.97 11.96 1.56
C ALA A 254 13.45 12.04 1.41
N VAL A 255 12.92 13.26 1.37
CA VAL A 255 11.50 13.52 1.09
C VAL A 255 11.38 14.66 0.09
N LYS A 256 10.40 14.56 -0.80
CA LYS A 256 9.89 15.72 -1.54
C LYS A 256 8.97 16.51 -0.62
N ILE A 257 9.09 17.84 -0.66
CA ILE A 257 8.32 18.77 0.18
C ILE A 257 7.73 19.92 -0.64
N GLU A 258 6.68 20.52 -0.10
CA GLU A 258 6.12 21.79 -0.55
C GLU A 258 6.09 22.78 0.62
N LYS A 259 6.52 24.02 0.36
CA LYS A 259 6.48 25.12 1.31
C LYS A 259 6.26 26.43 0.56
N ASN A 260 5.28 27.22 0.98
CA ASN A 260 4.88 28.49 0.37
C ASN A 260 4.60 28.39 -1.14
N GLY A 261 4.01 27.27 -1.59
CA GLY A 261 3.70 27.02 -3.01
C GLY A 261 4.92 26.72 -3.89
N LYS A 262 6.09 26.48 -3.30
CA LYS A 262 7.31 26.04 -3.99
C LYS A 262 7.72 24.66 -3.49
N TYR A 263 8.43 23.93 -4.36
CA TYR A 263 8.86 22.57 -4.10
C TYR A 263 10.37 22.51 -3.83
N SER A 264 10.77 21.64 -2.92
CA SER A 264 12.17 21.27 -2.69
C SER A 264 12.25 19.82 -2.19
N ILE A 265 13.41 19.40 -1.70
CA ILE A 265 13.61 18.17 -0.93
C ILE A 265 14.21 18.49 0.44
N ALA A 266 14.03 17.56 1.37
CA ALA A 266 14.81 17.51 2.59
C ALA A 266 15.45 16.13 2.75
N VAL A 267 16.67 16.08 3.30
CA VAL A 267 17.39 14.85 3.64
C VAL A 267 17.73 14.90 5.12
N ASN A 268 17.24 13.92 5.89
CA ASN A 268 17.40 13.87 7.35
C ASN A 268 17.11 15.23 8.03
N ASP A 269 15.96 15.82 7.69
CA ASP A 269 15.51 17.11 8.21
C ASP A 269 16.30 18.36 7.75
N GLN A 270 17.35 18.20 6.92
CA GLN A 270 18.05 19.32 6.29
C GLN A 270 17.43 19.63 4.92
N LEU A 271 17.12 20.91 4.67
CA LEU A 271 16.50 21.34 3.41
C LEU A 271 17.55 21.60 2.34
N TRP A 272 17.25 21.19 1.11
CA TRP A 272 17.95 21.73 -0.04
C TRP A 272 17.49 23.18 -0.30
N ASP A 273 18.46 24.09 -0.44
CA ASP A 273 18.27 25.54 -0.52
C ASP A 273 17.62 26.04 -1.82
N GLN A 274 17.43 25.16 -2.81
CA GLN A 274 16.80 25.49 -4.08
C GLN A 274 15.27 25.32 -4.01
N GLU A 275 14.55 26.37 -4.41
CA GLU A 275 13.11 26.32 -4.65
C GLU A 275 12.81 26.05 -6.13
N CYS A 276 11.87 25.15 -6.41
CA CYS A 276 11.48 24.74 -7.75
C CYS A 276 9.98 24.95 -7.99
N ASP A 277 9.58 25.14 -9.25
CA ASP A 277 8.17 25.14 -9.65
C ASP A 277 7.56 23.73 -9.60
N ALA A 278 8.39 22.70 -9.86
CA ALA A 278 8.06 21.32 -9.58
C ALA A 278 9.33 20.49 -9.33
N ILE A 279 9.17 19.42 -8.56
CA ILE A 279 10.20 18.38 -8.37
C ILE A 279 9.54 17.00 -8.38
N TRP A 280 10.24 16.01 -8.94
CA TRP A 280 9.85 14.60 -8.86
C TRP A 280 10.57 13.92 -7.71
N ASP A 281 10.09 12.74 -7.32
CA ASP A 281 10.65 11.99 -6.20
C ASP A 281 12.17 11.81 -6.34
N PRO A 282 12.91 12.04 -5.23
CA PRO A 282 14.36 11.90 -5.21
C PRO A 282 14.76 10.43 -5.44
N VAL A 283 15.85 10.22 -6.19
CA VAL A 283 16.35 8.88 -6.47
C VAL A 283 17.82 8.80 -6.08
N PHE A 284 18.14 7.98 -5.07
CA PHE A 284 19.53 7.70 -4.71
C PHE A 284 20.22 6.82 -5.77
N ASN A 285 21.52 6.99 -5.94
CA ASN A 285 22.35 5.99 -6.62
C ASN A 285 22.55 4.75 -5.73
N LEU A 286 23.15 3.70 -6.28
CA LEU A 286 23.34 2.42 -5.58
C LEU A 286 24.17 2.54 -4.30
N GLU A 287 25.16 3.44 -4.26
CA GLU A 287 26.01 3.66 -3.09
C GLU A 287 25.32 4.53 -2.02
N GLY A 288 24.24 5.23 -2.38
CA GLY A 288 23.51 6.14 -1.50
C GLY A 288 24.20 7.47 -1.22
N ASP A 289 25.35 7.75 -1.84
CA ASP A 289 26.13 8.99 -1.64
C ASP A 289 25.73 10.12 -2.59
N LYS A 290 24.92 9.82 -3.62
CA LYS A 290 24.40 10.79 -4.58
C LYS A 290 22.90 10.67 -4.80
N ILE A 291 22.28 11.79 -5.14
CA ILE A 291 20.84 11.89 -5.38
C ILE A 291 20.55 12.55 -6.74
N LEU A 292 19.72 11.90 -7.55
CA LEU A 292 19.19 12.46 -8.78
C LEU A 292 17.93 13.27 -8.46
N LEU A 293 17.99 14.56 -8.75
CA LEU A 293 16.86 15.47 -8.69
C LEU A 293 16.44 15.87 -10.09
N ARG A 294 15.15 15.70 -10.35
CA ARG A 294 14.49 16.15 -11.58
C ARG A 294 13.60 17.31 -11.19
N THR A 295 13.82 18.48 -11.77
CA THR A 295 13.12 19.71 -11.38
C THR A 295 12.61 20.45 -12.60
N LEU A 296 11.61 21.30 -12.38
CA LEU A 296 11.13 22.31 -13.30
C LEU A 296 11.35 23.67 -12.63
N GLU A 297 12.11 24.54 -13.30
CA GLU A 297 12.42 25.90 -12.85
C GLU A 297 12.21 26.86 -14.01
N GLU A 298 11.28 27.80 -13.87
CA GLU A 298 10.93 28.78 -14.89
C GLU A 298 10.56 28.14 -16.24
N GLY A 299 9.92 26.97 -16.20
CA GLY A 299 9.55 26.17 -17.37
C GLY A 299 10.69 25.37 -17.99
N ILE A 300 11.90 25.40 -17.41
CA ILE A 300 13.04 24.61 -17.87
C ILE A 300 13.18 23.35 -17.01
N TYR A 301 13.27 22.21 -17.68
CA TYR A 301 13.46 20.92 -17.01
C TYR A 301 14.95 20.64 -16.79
N HIS A 302 15.33 20.39 -15.55
CA HIS A 302 16.71 20.08 -15.15
C HIS A 302 16.83 18.67 -14.59
N ARG A 303 17.99 18.04 -14.83
CA ARG A 303 18.43 16.82 -14.13
C ARG A 303 19.74 17.13 -13.43
N ARG A 304 19.75 17.05 -12.10
CA ARG A 304 20.93 17.28 -11.27
C ARG A 304 21.30 16.00 -10.54
N ILE A 305 22.60 15.70 -10.48
CA ILE A 305 23.14 14.67 -9.59
C ILE A 305 23.94 15.43 -8.56
N LEU A 306 23.44 15.44 -7.32
CA LEU A 306 24.09 16.09 -6.18
C LEU A 306 24.71 15.03 -5.27
N SER A 307 25.79 15.40 -4.58
CA SER A 307 26.23 14.60 -3.43
C SER A 307 25.25 14.83 -2.28
N VAL A 308 24.95 13.79 -1.49
CA VAL A 308 24.06 13.94 -0.33
C VAL A 308 24.62 14.96 0.67
N ASN A 309 25.94 15.01 0.83
CA ASN A 309 26.60 15.99 1.69
C ASN A 309 26.42 17.43 1.20
N GLU A 310 26.08 17.67 -0.07
CA GLU A 310 25.78 19.04 -0.54
C GLU A 310 24.46 19.57 0.03
N ILE A 311 23.57 18.67 0.50
CA ILE A 311 22.29 19.04 1.11
C ILE A 311 22.38 19.04 2.65
N LEU A 312 23.24 18.19 3.22
CA LEU A 312 23.42 18.08 4.66
C LEU A 312 24.30 19.18 5.29
N ASN A 313 24.97 20.00 4.47
CA ASN A 313 25.93 21.02 4.90
C ASN A 313 25.37 22.45 4.84
#